data_AF-A0A4Q9HH25-F1
#
_entry.id   AF-A0A4Q9HH25-F1
#
_cell.length_a   1.000
_cell.length_b   1.000
_cell.length_c   1.000
_cell.angle_alpha   90.00
_cell.angle_beta   90.00
_cell.angle_gamma   90.00
#
_symmetry.space_group_name_H-M   'P 1'
#
loop_
_entity.id
_entity.type
_entity.pdbx_description
1 polymer ?
#
loop_
_entity_poly.entity_id
_entity_poly.type
_entity_poly.pdbx_seq_one_letter_code
_entity_poly.pdbx_strand_id
1 'polypeptide(L)'
;MSAPEHKKNRWLIKDRFFDRHPKELSFTPQSILFGNQKLSAPTITDLSKEEPLEYRFGIRGFEFIIGRKYQLLIKNSDGEMIKISFGSYYGINKVHLYNQYAEILNQLWESYFDGLVDHYLALFSQKTPFTLANVKFDEFGIKIKSATFIKEEEKSLLWPDVGTKNYHTYFAIFSKQNPSNINKGYSI
;
A
#
# COMPACT_ATOMS: atom_id res chain seq x y z
N MET A 1 0.12 23.39 -25.95
CA MET A 1 -0.32 23.49 -24.55
C MET A 1 -1.57 22.63 -24.41
N SER A 2 -1.42 21.40 -23.94
CA SER A 2 -2.55 20.50 -23.71
C SER A 2 -3.23 20.90 -22.40
N ALA A 3 -4.56 20.95 -22.38
CA ALA A 3 -5.35 21.26 -21.19
C ALA A 3 -4.97 20.32 -20.04
N PRO A 4 -5.00 20.77 -18.76
CA PRO A 4 -4.76 19.89 -17.64
C PRO A 4 -5.87 18.83 -17.64
N GLU A 5 -5.48 17.59 -17.89
CA GLU A 5 -6.35 16.43 -17.73
C GLU A 5 -6.91 16.49 -16.30
N HIS A 6 -8.23 16.63 -16.16
CA HIS A 6 -8.86 16.56 -14.86
C HIS A 6 -8.57 15.18 -14.26
N LYS A 7 -7.61 15.09 -13.33
CA LYS A 7 -7.30 13.85 -12.62
C LYS A 7 -8.59 13.35 -11.99
N LYS A 8 -9.06 12.20 -12.49
CA LYS A 8 -10.24 11.52 -11.97
C LYS A 8 -9.96 11.12 -10.53
N ASN A 9 -10.72 11.68 -9.60
CA ASN A 9 -10.58 11.44 -8.17
C ASN A 9 -11.82 10.75 -7.57
N ARG A 10 -12.74 10.30 -8.43
CA ARG A 10 -14.01 9.65 -8.04
C ARG A 10 -14.28 8.43 -8.90
N TRP A 11 -14.71 7.37 -8.25
CA TRP A 11 -15.07 6.11 -8.89
C TRP A 11 -16.36 5.54 -8.32
N LEU A 12 -17.18 4.99 -9.21
CA LEU A 12 -18.30 4.16 -8.82
C LEU A 12 -17.83 2.71 -8.72
N ILE A 13 -17.92 2.14 -7.52
CA ILE A 13 -17.51 0.78 -7.20
C ILE A 13 -18.76 -0.10 -7.10
N LYS A 14 -18.79 -1.15 -7.91
CA LYS A 14 -19.82 -2.19 -7.88
C LYS A 14 -19.16 -3.50 -7.47
N ASP A 15 -19.60 -4.10 -6.37
CA ASP A 15 -19.05 -5.38 -5.92
C ASP A 15 -19.33 -6.49 -6.96
N ARG A 16 -20.46 -6.39 -7.67
CA ARG A 16 -20.91 -7.29 -8.74
C ARG A 16 -21.50 -6.50 -9.91
N PHE A 17 -21.54 -7.08 -11.10
CA PHE A 17 -22.09 -6.41 -12.29
C PHE A 17 -23.53 -5.89 -12.08
N PHE A 18 -24.40 -6.67 -11.43
CA PHE A 18 -25.79 -6.33 -11.14
C PHE A 18 -25.99 -5.66 -9.76
N ASP A 19 -24.94 -5.10 -9.18
CA ASP A 19 -25.04 -4.41 -7.90
C ASP A 19 -25.94 -3.17 -8.02
N ARG A 20 -27.03 -3.18 -7.24
CA ARG A 20 -28.03 -2.10 -7.20
C ARG A 20 -27.64 -0.98 -6.25
N HIS A 21 -26.60 -1.17 -5.44
CA HIS A 21 -26.18 -0.24 -4.41
C HIS A 21 -24.68 0.07 -4.55
N PRO A 22 -24.26 0.62 -5.70
CA PRO A 22 -22.86 0.96 -5.90
C PRO A 22 -22.38 1.94 -4.82
N LYS A 23 -21.11 1.79 -4.44
CA LYS A 23 -20.43 2.68 -3.50
C LYS A 23 -19.60 3.69 -4.28
N GLU A 24 -19.53 4.91 -3.79
CA GLU A 24 -18.62 5.92 -4.33
C GLU A 24 -17.30 5.87 -3.56
N LEU A 25 -16.20 5.84 -4.29
CA LEU A 25 -14.86 6.02 -3.78
C LEU A 25 -14.38 7.39 -4.23
N SER A 26 -13.94 8.23 -3.31
CA SER A 26 -13.35 9.52 -3.64
C SER A 26 -12.09 9.82 -2.83
N PHE A 27 -11.14 10.45 -3.51
CA PHE A 27 -9.86 10.85 -2.96
C PHE A 27 -9.85 12.36 -2.80
N THR A 28 -9.49 12.82 -1.61
CA THR A 28 -9.23 14.22 -1.30
C THR A 28 -7.83 14.34 -0.70
N PRO A 29 -7.19 15.52 -0.75
CA PRO A 29 -5.83 15.65 -0.23
C PRO A 29 -5.70 15.26 1.25
N GLN A 30 -6.79 15.37 2.02
CA GLN A 30 -6.80 15.08 3.47
C GLN A 30 -7.59 13.83 3.85
N SER A 31 -8.30 13.17 2.93
CA SER A 31 -9.13 12.00 3.29
C SER A 31 -9.49 11.11 2.11
N ILE A 32 -9.80 9.85 2.41
CA ILE A 32 -10.41 8.90 1.48
C ILE A 32 -11.83 8.62 1.96
N LEU A 33 -12.81 8.79 1.06
CA LEU A 33 -14.21 8.53 1.35
C LEU A 33 -14.67 7.30 0.57
N PHE A 34 -15.31 6.37 1.26
CA PHE A 34 -15.88 5.18 0.64
C PHE A 34 -17.25 4.81 1.21
N GLY A 35 -18.30 4.83 0.39
CA GLY A 35 -19.61 4.39 0.82
C GLY A 35 -20.75 4.76 -0.12
N ASN A 36 -21.96 4.40 0.29
CA ASN A 36 -23.18 4.77 -0.44
C ASN A 36 -23.93 5.84 0.34
N GLN A 37 -23.72 7.11 -0.04
CA GLN A 37 -24.30 8.27 0.64
C GLN A 37 -25.84 8.22 0.79
N LYS A 38 -26.54 7.42 -0.04
CA LYS A 38 -28.00 7.30 0.01
C LYS A 38 -28.51 6.26 1.02
N LEU A 39 -27.67 5.29 1.41
CA LEU A 39 -28.07 4.15 2.24
C LEU A 39 -27.41 4.16 3.63
N SER A 40 -26.21 4.70 3.73
CA SER A 40 -25.45 4.74 4.98
C SER A 40 -24.43 5.87 4.95
N ALA A 41 -23.99 6.33 6.13
CA ALA A 41 -22.84 7.22 6.22
C ALA A 41 -21.61 6.56 5.54
N PRO A 42 -20.84 7.29 4.72
CA PRO A 42 -19.63 6.75 4.12
C PRO A 42 -18.57 6.50 5.20
N THR A 43 -17.74 5.48 4.99
CA THR A 43 -16.51 5.33 5.77
C THR A 43 -15.54 6.42 5.32
N ILE A 44 -15.01 7.15 6.30
CA ILE A 44 -14.07 8.24 6.09
C ILE A 44 -12.76 7.82 6.73
N THR A 45 -11.70 7.73 5.93
CA THR A 45 -10.35 7.65 6.45
C THR A 45 -9.75 9.03 6.39
N ASP A 46 -9.64 9.66 7.57
CA ASP A 46 -8.94 10.94 7.73
C ASP A 46 -7.43 10.70 7.67
N LEU A 47 -6.76 11.43 6.78
CA LEU A 47 -5.33 11.39 6.50
C LEU A 47 -4.64 12.70 6.93
N SER A 48 -5.36 13.61 7.58
CA SER A 48 -4.79 14.81 8.19
C SER A 48 -3.95 14.50 9.42
N LYS A 49 -4.16 13.32 10.03
CA LYS A 49 -3.28 12.78 11.07
C LYS A 49 -1.96 12.37 10.40
N GLU A 50 -0.83 12.87 10.89
CA GLU A 50 0.54 12.65 10.38
C GLU A 50 1.04 11.18 10.45
N GLU A 51 0.12 10.22 10.57
CA GLU A 51 0.43 8.82 10.78
C GLU A 51 0.36 8.00 9.48
N PRO A 52 1.19 6.96 9.35
CA PRO A 52 1.36 6.24 8.10
C PRO A 52 0.07 5.48 7.72
N LEU A 53 -0.38 5.74 6.50
CA LEU A 53 -1.42 4.96 5.84
C LEU A 53 -0.89 3.56 5.51
N GLU A 54 -1.51 2.52 6.06
CA GLU A 54 -1.23 1.14 5.65
C GLU A 54 -2.18 0.78 4.49
N TYR A 55 -1.65 0.19 3.42
CA TYR A 55 -2.51 -0.34 2.36
C TYR A 55 -2.03 -1.69 1.85
N ARG A 56 -3.00 -2.52 1.43
CA ARG A 56 -2.79 -3.83 0.81
C ARG A 56 -3.64 -3.94 -0.42
N PHE A 57 -3.08 -4.49 -1.48
CA PHE A 57 -3.80 -4.66 -2.73
C PHE A 57 -3.53 -6.03 -3.33
N GLY A 58 -4.50 -6.54 -4.09
CA GLY A 58 -4.32 -7.78 -4.82
C GLY A 58 -5.47 -8.11 -5.75
N ILE A 59 -5.17 -8.94 -6.73
CA ILE A 59 -6.15 -9.55 -7.62
C ILE A 59 -6.30 -11.00 -7.19
N ARG A 60 -7.50 -11.37 -6.73
CA ARG A 60 -7.84 -12.77 -6.44
C ARG A 60 -8.65 -13.36 -7.58
N GLY A 61 -8.34 -14.59 -7.97
CA GLY A 61 -9.12 -15.36 -8.92
C GLY A 61 -8.69 -16.82 -8.82
N PHE A 62 -9.64 -17.75 -8.93
CA PHE A 62 -9.30 -19.13 -9.23
C PHE A 62 -8.90 -19.20 -10.69
N GLU A 63 -7.80 -19.88 -10.95
CA GLU A 63 -7.04 -19.77 -12.19
C GLU A 63 -7.81 -20.19 -13.46
N PHE A 64 -9.00 -20.84 -13.35
CA PHE A 64 -9.65 -21.41 -14.54
C PHE A 64 -11.14 -21.16 -14.82
N ILE A 65 -12.04 -20.77 -13.91
CA ILE A 65 -13.46 -20.58 -14.31
C ILE A 65 -14.12 -19.49 -13.44
N ILE A 66 -14.86 -18.57 -14.07
CA ILE A 66 -15.85 -17.62 -13.50
C ILE A 66 -15.42 -16.16 -13.27
N GLY A 67 -14.21 -15.76 -12.81
CA GLY A 67 -13.92 -14.30 -12.68
C GLY A 67 -12.61 -13.82 -12.00
N ARG A 68 -12.38 -12.49 -12.02
CA ARG A 68 -11.31 -11.77 -11.32
C ARG A 68 -11.90 -10.82 -10.28
N LYS A 69 -11.41 -10.87 -9.04
CA LYS A 69 -11.79 -9.96 -7.95
C LYS A 69 -10.61 -9.06 -7.58
N TYR A 70 -10.79 -7.77 -7.78
CA TYR A 70 -9.86 -6.72 -7.38
C TYR A 70 -10.13 -6.36 -5.92
N GLN A 71 -9.07 -6.21 -5.14
CA GLN A 71 -9.13 -5.86 -3.72
C GLN A 71 -8.10 -4.79 -3.40
N LEU A 72 -8.54 -3.80 -2.62
CA LEU A 72 -7.72 -2.77 -2.00
C LEU A 72 -8.23 -2.60 -0.57
N LEU A 73 -7.33 -2.77 0.39
CA LEU A 73 -7.57 -2.56 1.81
C LEU A 73 -6.70 -1.39 2.23
N ILE A 74 -7.29 -0.41 2.87
CA ILE A 74 -6.61 0.78 3.36
C ILE A 74 -6.95 0.88 4.84
N LYS A 75 -5.95 1.06 5.68
CA LYS A 75 -6.09 1.10 7.12
C LYS A 75 -5.45 2.38 7.65
N ASN A 76 -6.21 3.11 8.47
CA ASN A 76 -5.73 4.30 9.14
C ASN A 76 -4.99 3.96 10.46
N SER A 77 -4.43 4.99 11.07
CA SER A 77 -3.79 4.92 12.38
C SER A 77 -4.72 4.45 13.50
N ASP A 78 -5.99 4.86 13.45
CA ASP A 78 -7.01 4.46 14.42
C ASP A 78 -7.42 2.97 14.29
N GLY A 79 -6.88 2.26 13.29
CA GLY A 79 -7.14 0.85 13.02
C GLY A 79 -8.40 0.59 12.20
N GLU A 80 -9.12 1.63 11.78
CA GLU A 80 -10.25 1.54 10.88
C GLU A 80 -9.80 1.16 9.47
N MET A 81 -10.57 0.30 8.82
CA MET A 81 -10.20 -0.30 7.55
C MET A 81 -11.26 -0.03 6.49
N ILE A 82 -10.87 0.65 5.41
CA ILE A 82 -11.63 0.71 4.17
C ILE A 82 -11.27 -0.52 3.33
N LYS A 83 -12.28 -1.31 2.99
CA LYS A 83 -12.15 -2.44 2.07
C LYS A 83 -12.91 -2.17 0.79
N ILE A 84 -12.19 -1.90 -0.28
CA ILE A 84 -12.71 -1.72 -1.63
C ILE A 84 -12.58 -3.05 -2.36
N SER A 85 -13.69 -3.57 -2.86
CA SER A 85 -13.68 -4.72 -3.76
C SER A 85 -14.62 -4.53 -4.94
N PHE A 86 -14.23 -5.10 -6.07
CA PHE A 86 -15.06 -5.19 -7.27
C PHE A 86 -14.50 -6.29 -8.17
N GLY A 87 -15.31 -6.82 -9.09
CA GLY A 87 -14.88 -7.98 -9.86
C GLY A 87 -15.50 -8.08 -11.24
N SER A 88 -14.71 -8.66 -12.15
CA SER A 88 -15.14 -9.11 -13.46
C SER A 88 -15.58 -10.57 -13.34
N TYR A 89 -16.78 -10.89 -13.83
CA TYR A 89 -17.26 -12.26 -13.94
C TYR A 89 -17.40 -12.63 -15.41
N TYR A 90 -17.00 -13.84 -15.80
CA TYR A 90 -17.02 -14.34 -17.18
C TYR A 90 -16.33 -13.42 -18.20
N GLY A 91 -15.31 -12.66 -17.77
CA GLY A 91 -14.59 -11.71 -18.62
C GLY A 91 -15.32 -10.39 -18.90
N ILE A 92 -16.56 -10.24 -18.41
CA ILE A 92 -17.34 -9.00 -18.57
C ILE A 92 -16.58 -7.84 -17.94
N ASN A 93 -16.37 -6.78 -18.73
CA ASN A 93 -15.64 -5.57 -18.33
C ASN A 93 -14.22 -5.83 -17.79
N LYS A 94 -13.59 -6.96 -18.12
CA LYS A 94 -12.28 -7.36 -17.56
C LYS A 94 -11.22 -6.26 -17.71
N VAL A 95 -11.08 -5.71 -18.92
CA VAL A 95 -10.09 -4.66 -19.23
C VAL A 95 -10.48 -3.34 -18.55
N HIS A 96 -11.75 -2.94 -18.64
CA HIS A 96 -12.24 -1.73 -18.00
C HIS A 96 -12.03 -1.73 -16.48
N LEU A 97 -12.37 -2.84 -15.80
CA LEU A 97 -12.20 -2.97 -14.36
C LEU A 97 -10.72 -3.08 -13.96
N TYR A 98 -9.87 -3.68 -14.81
CA TYR A 98 -8.43 -3.65 -14.59
C TYR A 98 -7.88 -2.22 -14.66
N ASN A 99 -8.28 -1.45 -15.67
CA ASN A 99 -7.85 -0.05 -15.83
C ASN A 99 -8.37 0.80 -14.66
N GLN A 100 -9.64 0.64 -14.27
CA GLN A 100 -10.20 1.29 -13.08
C GLN A 100 -9.41 0.93 -11.81
N TYR A 101 -9.00 -0.32 -11.65
CA TYR A 101 -8.17 -0.74 -10.52
C TYR A 101 -6.78 -0.09 -10.53
N ALA A 102 -6.12 -0.04 -11.70
CA ALA A 102 -4.84 0.64 -11.85
C ALA A 102 -4.95 2.15 -11.61
N GLU A 103 -6.00 2.81 -12.11
CA GLU A 103 -6.30 4.23 -11.85
C GLU A 103 -6.42 4.52 -10.36
N ILE A 104 -7.17 3.69 -9.62
CA ILE A 104 -7.36 3.85 -8.17
C ILE A 104 -6.02 3.70 -7.42
N LEU A 105 -5.19 2.71 -7.80
CA LEU A 105 -3.89 2.51 -7.17
C LEU A 105 -2.93 3.66 -7.49
N ASN A 106 -2.88 4.12 -8.73
CA ASN A 106 -2.04 5.25 -9.11
C ASN A 106 -2.46 6.52 -8.37
N GLN A 107 -3.77 6.80 -8.28
CA GLN A 107 -4.25 7.95 -7.51
C GLN A 107 -3.87 7.86 -6.03
N LEU A 108 -3.96 6.67 -5.43
CA LEU A 108 -3.54 6.45 -4.04
C LEU A 108 -2.05 6.77 -3.85
N TRP A 109 -1.20 6.28 -4.76
CA TRP A 109 0.24 6.56 -4.73
C TRP A 109 0.56 8.04 -4.90
N GLU A 110 0.03 8.65 -5.96
CA GLU A 110 0.26 10.06 -6.29
C GLU A 110 -0.25 11.01 -5.21
N SER A 111 -1.35 10.67 -4.53
CA SER A 111 -1.92 11.53 -3.50
C SER A 111 -1.22 11.44 -2.16
N TYR A 112 -0.68 10.28 -1.77
CA TYR A 112 -0.28 10.05 -0.38
C TYR A 112 1.11 9.43 -0.20
N PHE A 113 1.68 8.78 -1.21
CA PHE A 113 2.94 8.05 -1.08
C PHE A 113 4.11 8.68 -1.83
N ASP A 114 3.88 9.35 -2.96
CA ASP A 114 4.95 9.96 -3.75
C ASP A 114 5.76 10.96 -2.92
N GLY A 115 5.08 11.90 -2.24
CA GLY A 115 5.75 12.87 -1.37
C GLY A 115 6.46 12.23 -0.18
N LEU A 116 5.97 11.10 0.32
CA LEU A 116 6.61 10.36 1.41
C LEU A 116 7.90 9.69 0.92
N VAL A 117 7.87 9.10 -0.28
CA VAL A 117 9.05 8.50 -0.92
C VAL A 117 10.11 9.57 -1.18
N ASP A 118 9.72 10.71 -1.77
CA ASP A 118 10.62 11.82 -2.04
C ASP A 118 11.27 12.35 -0.76
N HIS A 119 10.49 12.47 0.32
CA HIS A 119 11.00 12.87 1.63
C HIS A 119 12.10 11.92 2.14
N TYR A 120 11.86 10.60 2.14
CA TYR A 120 12.86 9.64 2.61
C TYR A 120 14.07 9.54 1.69
N LEU A 121 13.88 9.68 0.37
CA LEU A 121 14.99 9.73 -0.59
C LEU A 121 15.86 10.98 -0.39
N ALA A 122 15.25 12.12 -0.05
CA ALA A 122 15.97 13.34 0.27
C ALA A 122 16.80 13.18 1.56
N LEU A 123 16.20 12.63 2.63
CA LEU A 123 16.92 12.33 3.87
C LEU A 123 18.11 11.39 3.63
N PHE A 124 17.89 10.33 2.84
CA PHE A 124 18.93 9.39 2.46
C PHE A 124 20.07 10.05 1.68
N SER A 125 19.73 10.85 0.66
CA SER A 125 20.72 11.54 -0.19
C SER A 125 21.55 12.57 0.59
N GLN A 126 20.95 13.20 1.59
CA GLN A 126 21.61 14.16 2.49
C GLN A 126 22.42 13.49 3.61
N LYS A 127 22.40 12.14 3.69
CA LYS A 127 22.98 11.35 4.79
C LYS A 127 22.38 11.69 6.16
N THR A 128 21.17 12.23 6.18
CA THR A 128 20.45 12.54 7.42
C THR A 128 19.91 11.24 8.00
N PRO A 129 20.22 10.88 9.26
CA PRO A 129 19.68 9.67 9.87
C PRO A 129 18.16 9.72 9.99
N PHE A 130 17.48 8.62 9.69
CA PHE A 130 16.02 8.51 9.79
C PHE A 130 15.57 7.12 10.20
N THR A 131 14.30 6.98 10.57
CA THR A 131 13.69 5.68 10.88
C THR A 131 12.48 5.45 9.98
N LEU A 132 12.44 4.27 9.34
CA LEU A 132 11.32 3.83 8.52
C LEU A 132 10.98 2.38 8.87
N ALA A 133 9.73 2.10 9.23
CA ALA A 133 9.26 0.76 9.60
C ALA A 133 10.16 0.06 10.65
N ASN A 134 10.60 0.78 11.70
CA ASN A 134 11.54 0.30 12.72
C ASN A 134 12.94 -0.09 12.20
N VAL A 135 13.32 0.36 11.01
CA VAL A 135 14.68 0.31 10.48
C VAL A 135 15.30 1.68 10.63
N LYS A 136 16.42 1.78 11.33
CA LYS A 136 17.18 3.02 11.42
C LYS A 136 18.17 3.07 10.27
N PHE A 137 18.20 4.18 9.54
CA PHE A 137 19.11 4.46 8.44
C PHE A 137 20.15 5.48 8.91
N ASP A 138 21.40 5.27 8.55
CA ASP A 138 22.49 6.22 8.74
C ASP A 138 23.44 6.19 7.53
N GLU A 139 24.49 7.01 7.57
CA GLU A 139 25.44 7.11 6.46
C GLU A 139 26.24 5.82 6.20
N PHE A 140 26.37 4.95 7.20
CA PHE A 140 27.18 3.73 7.13
C PHE A 140 26.35 2.50 6.77
N GLY A 141 25.06 2.52 7.09
CA GLY A 141 24.18 1.39 6.85
C GLY A 141 22.80 1.51 7.49
N ILE A 142 22.31 0.38 7.97
CA ILE A 142 21.01 0.27 8.63
C ILE A 142 21.11 -0.50 9.95
N LYS A 143 20.14 -0.27 10.84
CA LYS A 143 19.92 -1.09 12.03
C LYS A 143 18.54 -1.71 11.98
N ILE A 144 18.49 -3.03 12.07
CA ILE A 144 17.25 -3.80 12.09
C ILE A 144 17.12 -4.54 13.42
N LYS A 145 15.89 -4.69 13.91
CA LYS A 145 15.59 -5.60 15.02
C LYS A 145 15.49 -7.02 14.49
N SER A 146 16.60 -7.77 14.58
CA SER A 146 16.64 -9.19 14.19
C SER A 146 16.07 -10.04 15.33
N ALA A 147 15.16 -10.95 15.00
CA ALA A 147 14.63 -11.91 15.96
C ALA A 147 15.48 -13.18 15.89
N THR A 148 16.31 -13.40 16.91
CA THR A 148 16.89 -14.73 17.18
C THR A 148 15.90 -15.53 18.02
N PHE A 149 16.00 -16.87 18.00
CA PHE A 149 15.10 -17.80 18.73
C PHE A 149 14.83 -17.45 20.21
N ILE A 150 15.70 -16.63 20.84
CA ILE A 150 15.69 -16.36 22.28
C ILE A 150 15.43 -14.87 22.58
N LYS A 151 15.72 -13.94 21.65
CA LYS A 151 15.64 -12.48 21.90
C LYS A 151 15.63 -11.68 20.60
N GLU A 152 14.88 -10.57 20.60
CA GLU A 152 15.05 -9.50 19.60
C GLU A 152 16.29 -8.66 19.95
N GLU A 153 17.23 -8.57 19.02
CA GLU A 153 18.42 -7.73 19.15
C GLU A 153 18.54 -6.76 17.97
N GLU A 154 18.92 -5.52 18.27
CA GLU A 154 19.26 -4.56 17.23
C GLU A 154 20.62 -4.94 16.63
N LYS A 155 20.65 -5.21 15.32
CA LYS A 155 21.86 -5.55 14.57
C LYS A 155 22.12 -4.45 13.54
N SER A 156 23.37 -4.03 13.46
CA SER A 156 23.83 -3.06 12.45
C SER A 156 24.33 -3.79 11.21
N LEU A 157 23.95 -3.32 10.03
CA LEU A 157 24.34 -3.83 8.73
C LEU A 157 24.95 -2.68 7.93
N LEU A 158 26.18 -2.84 7.45
CA LEU A 158 26.80 -1.88 6.54
C LEU A 158 26.18 -2.00 5.14
N TRP A 159 26.13 -0.90 4.39
CA TRP A 159 25.54 -0.88 3.03
C TRP A 159 25.92 -2.06 2.12
N PRO A 160 27.20 -2.47 2.01
CA PRO A 160 27.58 -3.59 1.15
C PRO A 160 26.93 -4.92 1.57
N ASP A 161 26.66 -5.09 2.86
CA ASP A 161 26.10 -6.30 3.46
C ASP A 161 24.56 -6.31 3.49
N VAL A 162 23.90 -5.18 3.20
CA VAL A 162 22.43 -5.13 3.15
C VAL A 162 21.89 -5.89 1.93
N GLY A 163 21.09 -6.92 2.18
CA GLY A 163 20.28 -7.64 1.19
C GLY A 163 18.79 -7.42 1.41
N THR A 164 18.02 -7.43 0.32
CA THR A 164 16.55 -7.34 0.35
C THR A 164 15.93 -8.44 -0.49
N LYS A 165 14.72 -8.89 -0.11
CA LYS A 165 13.97 -9.88 -0.89
C LYS A 165 12.46 -9.70 -0.73
N ASN A 166 11.76 -9.72 -1.85
CA ASN A 166 10.29 -9.68 -1.90
C ASN A 166 9.78 -11.13 -1.94
N TYR A 167 9.17 -11.60 -0.86
CA TYR A 167 8.41 -12.85 -0.85
C TYR A 167 6.93 -12.56 -1.12
N HIS A 168 6.17 -13.60 -1.46
CA HIS A 168 4.74 -13.46 -1.77
C HIS A 168 3.91 -12.85 -0.62
N THR A 169 4.32 -13.05 0.63
CA THR A 169 3.57 -12.64 1.82
C THR A 169 4.29 -11.61 2.69
N TYR A 170 5.56 -11.33 2.41
CA TYR A 170 6.36 -10.40 3.22
C TYR A 170 7.56 -9.86 2.44
N PHE A 171 8.02 -8.69 2.86
CA PHE A 171 9.30 -8.13 2.46
C PHE A 171 10.37 -8.49 3.50
N ALA A 172 11.59 -8.80 3.07
CA ALA A 172 12.68 -9.13 3.99
C ALA A 172 13.90 -8.24 3.75
N ILE A 173 14.52 -7.80 4.85
CA ILE A 173 15.85 -7.19 4.88
C ILE A 173 16.77 -8.14 5.65
N PHE A 174 17.96 -8.44 5.14
CA PHE A 174 18.88 -9.41 5.72
C PHE A 174 20.36 -9.07 5.47
N SER A 175 21.26 -9.68 6.23
CA SER A 175 22.72 -9.66 5.98
C SER A 175 23.08 -10.62 4.84
N LYS A 176 23.81 -10.16 3.83
CA LYS A 176 24.33 -11.03 2.76
C LYS A 176 25.36 -12.03 3.30
N GLN A 177 26.14 -11.63 4.29
CA GLN A 177 27.16 -12.48 4.93
C GLN A 177 26.56 -13.47 5.92
N ASN A 178 25.48 -13.11 6.61
CA ASN A 178 24.87 -13.94 7.65
C ASN A 178 23.32 -13.89 7.63
N PRO A 179 22.67 -14.35 6.55
CA PRO A 179 21.23 -14.21 6.35
C PRO A 179 20.39 -14.98 7.38
N SER A 180 20.88 -16.11 7.87
CA SER A 180 20.16 -16.97 8.83
C SER A 180 20.00 -16.32 10.20
N ASN A 181 20.95 -15.50 10.63
CA ASN A 181 20.95 -14.90 11.97
C ASN A 181 20.57 -13.42 11.97
N ILE A 182 20.78 -12.72 10.86
CA ILE A 182 20.49 -11.29 10.74
C ILE A 182 19.48 -11.08 9.62
N ASN A 183 18.21 -11.14 9.97
CA ASN A 183 17.10 -10.88 9.05
C ASN A 183 15.89 -10.31 9.80
N LYS A 184 15.07 -9.56 9.06
CA LYS A 184 13.76 -9.10 9.52
C LYS A 184 12.76 -9.16 8.37
N GLY A 185 11.61 -9.79 8.64
CA GLY A 185 10.45 -9.79 7.76
C GLY A 185 9.44 -8.70 8.13
N TYR A 186 8.85 -8.11 7.11
CA TYR A 186 7.80 -7.11 7.17
C TYR A 186 6.60 -7.67 6.42
N SER A 187 5.55 -8.05 7.15
CA SER A 187 4.34 -8.61 6.56
C SER A 187 3.69 -7.59 5.63
N ILE A 188 3.45 -7.99 4.38
CA ILE A 188 2.77 -7.17 3.37
C ILE A 188 1.26 -7.33 3.53
#